data_AF-A0A920LJ60-F1
#
_entry.id   AF-A0A920LJ60-F1
#
_cell.length_a   1.000
_cell.length_b   1.000
_cell.length_c   1.000
_cell.angle_alpha   90.00
_cell.angle_beta   90.00
_cell.angle_gamma   90.00
#
_symmetry.space_group_name_H-M   'P 1'
#
loop_
_entity.id
_entity.type
_entity.pdbx_description
1 polymer ?
#
loop_
_entity_poly.entity_id
_entity_poly.type
_entity_poly.pdbx_seq_one_letter_code
_entity_poly.pdbx_strand_id
1 'polypeptide(L)'
;MKSGHLMNALLGIYIFIFFTYLFGPLLIMSVTAFNSAEFPSITPWECFSWRWFNEGKIAYDGQKLAGLATDWRLHDGFISSLIIGIGVVILSVPIGLAASIVLTQVHSRLRTIFYSISIMPVLFPGVIIGISTVVLWDRIATIGGEGFISDLGRNGIFLTILGQTCFISTYCFLIFVARLQRFDQTQEEAALDLGATQTQVFFKILIPYLMPAIASSAVIAFLASFENYNTTVFSILSDQTLTTVIASKVRLGISPAISALALVIILLTLILAIAYEVIRRREDKKKEERQNRLLFEETNDSRLKKDNKKTFKLPRSIFLFLLIIVLGGFGLNELAKNGLYGNECVKAAETAKKSKFSDQLKLLQQNVNTVDENTLKGGTLGGTNDYNNIFADPNLFKNFGGFDNKTEK
;
A
#
# COMPACT_ATOMS: atom_id res chain seq x y z
N MET A 1 15.70 11.16 -41.84
CA MET A 1 15.01 11.85 -40.72
C MET A 1 16.07 12.26 -39.70
N LYS A 2 16.14 13.54 -39.31
CA LYS A 2 17.21 14.07 -38.43
C LYS A 2 17.30 13.24 -37.13
N SER A 3 18.51 12.86 -36.73
CA SER A 3 18.84 12.05 -35.55
C SER A 3 18.04 12.44 -34.28
N GLY A 4 17.75 13.72 -34.07
CA GLY A 4 16.94 14.20 -32.95
C GLY A 4 15.48 13.73 -32.94
N HIS A 5 14.83 13.57 -34.10
CA HIS A 5 13.44 13.07 -34.14
C HIS A 5 13.37 11.57 -33.83
N LEU A 6 14.36 10.80 -34.30
CA LEU A 6 14.49 9.38 -33.96
C LEU A 6 14.74 9.20 -32.47
N MET A 7 15.67 9.97 -31.89
CA MET A 7 15.99 9.91 -30.46
C MET A 7 14.78 10.31 -29.59
N ASN A 8 14.05 11.36 -29.95
CA ASN A 8 12.82 11.74 -29.25
C ASN A 8 11.73 10.68 -29.36
N ALA A 9 11.60 10.03 -30.53
CA ALA A 9 10.65 8.94 -30.71
C ALA A 9 11.02 7.71 -29.86
N LEU A 10 12.29 7.32 -29.85
CA LEU A 10 12.80 6.21 -29.02
C LEU A 10 12.62 6.49 -27.53
N LEU A 11 12.97 7.70 -27.07
CA LEU A 11 12.74 8.12 -25.69
C LEU A 11 11.24 8.14 -25.35
N GLY A 12 10.40 8.60 -26.26
CA GLY A 12 8.94 8.58 -26.11
C GLY A 12 8.40 7.16 -25.96
N ILE A 13 8.85 6.22 -26.80
CA ILE A 13 8.48 4.80 -26.72
C ILE A 13 8.97 4.19 -25.41
N TYR A 14 10.22 4.44 -25.01
CA TYR A 14 10.77 3.96 -23.74
C TYR A 14 9.96 4.46 -22.55
N ILE A 15 9.66 5.77 -22.50
CA ILE A 15 8.85 6.38 -21.45
C ILE A 15 7.44 5.76 -21.43
N PHE A 16 6.83 5.56 -22.60
CA PHE A 16 5.50 4.95 -22.71
C PHE A 16 5.48 3.51 -22.18
N ILE A 17 6.45 2.68 -22.59
CA ILE A 17 6.58 1.29 -22.13
C ILE A 17 6.84 1.27 -20.62
N PHE A 18 7.74 2.12 -20.13
CA PHE A 18 8.08 2.22 -18.71
C PHE A 18 6.84 2.56 -17.86
N PHE A 19 6.08 3.59 -18.24
CA PHE A 19 4.87 3.96 -17.51
C PHE A 19 3.73 2.94 -17.66
N THR A 20 3.62 2.30 -18.82
CA THR A 20 2.64 1.22 -19.02
C THR A 20 2.97 0.01 -18.15
N TYR A 21 4.25 -0.35 -18.01
CA TYR A 21 4.69 -1.41 -17.13
C TYR A 21 4.44 -1.06 -15.65
N LEU A 22 4.78 0.18 -15.24
CA LEU A 22 4.62 0.65 -13.86
C LEU A 22 3.15 0.76 -13.45
N PHE A 23 2.31 1.38 -14.28
CA PHE A 23 0.91 1.68 -13.95
C PHE A 23 -0.09 0.65 -14.49
N GLY A 24 0.32 -0.22 -15.43
CA GLY A 24 -0.55 -1.22 -16.04
C GLY A 24 -1.27 -2.10 -15.02
N PRO A 25 -0.56 -2.76 -14.08
CA PRO A 25 -1.20 -3.59 -13.05
C PRO A 25 -2.18 -2.79 -12.17
N LEU A 26 -1.86 -1.54 -11.84
CA LEU A 26 -2.73 -0.65 -11.05
C LEU A 26 -4.01 -0.30 -11.80
N LEU A 27 -3.91 -0.05 -13.11
CA LEU A 27 -5.07 0.18 -13.98
C LEU A 27 -5.93 -1.08 -14.10
N ILE A 28 -5.32 -2.25 -14.28
CA ILE A 28 -6.03 -3.53 -14.33
C ILE A 28 -6.80 -3.75 -13.03
N MET A 29 -6.15 -3.58 -11.86
CA MET A 29 -6.81 -3.72 -10.56
C MET A 29 -7.94 -2.71 -10.38
N SER A 30 -7.75 -1.48 -10.86
CA SER A 30 -8.80 -0.43 -10.82
C SER A 30 -10.03 -0.83 -11.64
N VAL A 31 -9.84 -1.46 -12.80
CA VAL A 31 -10.93 -1.94 -13.66
C VAL A 31 -11.61 -3.18 -13.05
N THR A 32 -10.83 -4.15 -12.55
CA THR A 32 -11.39 -5.38 -11.97
C THR A 32 -12.14 -5.15 -10.67
N ALA A 33 -11.89 -4.04 -9.96
CA ALA A 33 -12.65 -3.64 -8.78
C ALA A 33 -14.16 -3.49 -9.04
N PHE A 34 -14.54 -3.20 -10.28
CA PHE A 34 -15.92 -3.07 -10.72
C PHE A 34 -16.49 -4.35 -11.33
N ASN A 35 -15.68 -5.38 -11.55
CA ASN A 35 -16.17 -6.66 -12.06
C ASN A 35 -16.79 -7.47 -10.93
N SER A 36 -17.98 -8.00 -11.17
CA SER A 36 -18.73 -8.82 -10.22
C SER A 36 -18.11 -10.22 -9.99
N ALA A 37 -17.14 -10.60 -10.81
CA ALA A 37 -16.43 -11.87 -10.74
C ALA A 37 -15.81 -12.11 -9.36
N GLU A 38 -15.76 -13.38 -8.94
CA GLU A 38 -15.18 -13.84 -7.67
C GLU A 38 -13.66 -13.68 -7.60
N PHE A 39 -12.98 -13.70 -8.75
CA PHE A 39 -11.55 -13.47 -8.88
C PHE A 39 -11.31 -12.23 -9.74
N PRO A 40 -10.30 -11.39 -9.42
CA PRO A 40 -9.92 -10.27 -10.25
C PRO A 40 -9.53 -10.75 -11.66
N SER A 41 -10.43 -10.52 -12.61
CA SER A 41 -10.27 -10.95 -13.99
C SER A 41 -10.85 -9.90 -14.92
N ILE A 42 -10.16 -9.64 -16.03
CA ILE A 42 -10.65 -8.77 -17.10
C ILE A 42 -11.56 -9.57 -18.03
N THR A 43 -11.18 -10.84 -18.27
CA THR A 43 -11.90 -11.77 -19.14
C THR A 43 -12.11 -13.09 -18.41
N PRO A 44 -13.36 -13.57 -18.24
CA PRO A 44 -14.62 -12.99 -18.71
C PRO A 44 -15.14 -11.84 -17.83
N TRP A 45 -15.69 -10.80 -18.47
CA TRP A 45 -16.44 -9.75 -17.77
C TRP A 45 -17.84 -10.25 -17.43
N GLU A 46 -18.23 -10.22 -16.16
CA GLU A 46 -19.59 -10.63 -15.74
C GLU A 46 -20.54 -9.45 -15.77
N CYS A 47 -20.40 -8.54 -14.80
CA CYS A 47 -21.27 -7.39 -14.62
C CYS A 47 -20.47 -6.28 -13.95
N PHE A 48 -20.81 -5.04 -14.27
CA PHE A 48 -20.35 -3.88 -13.52
C PHE A 48 -21.12 -3.80 -12.18
N SER A 49 -20.39 -3.75 -11.07
CA SER A 49 -20.97 -3.75 -9.72
C SER A 49 -20.11 -2.99 -8.71
N TRP A 50 -20.77 -2.39 -7.72
CA TRP A 50 -20.12 -1.78 -6.55
C TRP A 50 -20.03 -2.74 -5.35
N ARG A 51 -20.38 -4.03 -5.52
CA ARG A 51 -20.51 -4.96 -4.39
C ARG A 51 -19.25 -5.06 -3.54
N TRP A 52 -18.08 -5.00 -4.15
CA TRP A 52 -16.79 -5.18 -3.47
C TRP A 52 -16.41 -4.00 -2.60
N PHE A 53 -17.06 -2.84 -2.78
CA PHE A 53 -16.92 -1.69 -1.90
C PHE A 53 -17.78 -1.84 -0.64
N ASN A 54 -18.95 -2.49 -0.75
CA ASN A 54 -19.96 -2.54 0.32
C ASN A 54 -20.10 -3.94 0.92
N GLU A 55 -20.82 -4.83 0.24
CA GLU A 55 -21.38 -6.07 0.79
C GLU A 55 -20.47 -7.30 0.59
N GLY A 56 -19.78 -7.37 -0.54
CA GLY A 56 -19.00 -8.53 -0.96
C GLY A 56 -19.81 -9.61 -1.69
N LYS A 57 -19.43 -10.87 -1.54
CA LYS A 57 -20.03 -12.03 -2.20
C LYS A 57 -19.91 -13.28 -1.32
N ILE A 58 -20.83 -14.23 -1.46
CA ILE A 58 -20.60 -15.60 -0.97
C ILE A 58 -19.97 -16.39 -2.12
N ALA A 59 -18.73 -16.82 -1.92
CA ALA A 59 -17.97 -17.65 -2.83
C ALA A 59 -18.69 -18.96 -3.13
N TYR A 60 -18.35 -19.61 -4.25
CA TYR A 60 -19.04 -20.84 -4.66
C TYR A 60 -18.79 -22.02 -3.72
N ASP A 61 -17.69 -21.99 -2.97
CA ASP A 61 -17.33 -22.93 -1.90
C ASP A 61 -18.01 -22.61 -0.56
N GLY A 62 -18.88 -21.60 -0.51
CA GLY A 62 -19.62 -21.19 0.68
C GLY A 62 -18.88 -20.19 1.58
N GLN A 63 -17.66 -19.80 1.22
CA GLN A 63 -16.92 -18.79 1.99
C GLN A 63 -17.51 -17.39 1.79
N LYS A 64 -17.68 -16.63 2.87
CA LYS A 64 -18.12 -15.23 2.77
C LYS A 64 -16.93 -14.32 2.43
N LEU A 65 -16.85 -13.87 1.19
CA LEU A 65 -15.93 -12.83 0.75
C LEU A 65 -16.51 -11.47 1.13
N ALA A 66 -16.10 -10.92 2.28
CA ALA A 66 -16.54 -9.59 2.71
C ALA A 66 -16.11 -8.51 1.71
N GLY A 67 -16.96 -7.49 1.52
CA GLY A 67 -16.61 -6.27 0.81
C GLY A 67 -15.73 -5.35 1.67
N LEU A 68 -15.13 -4.35 1.04
CA LEU A 68 -14.20 -3.42 1.71
C LEU A 68 -14.79 -2.76 2.96
N ALA A 69 -16.05 -2.31 2.90
CA ALA A 69 -16.70 -1.68 4.05
C ALA A 69 -17.04 -2.68 5.18
N THR A 70 -17.28 -3.95 4.86
CA THR A 70 -17.74 -4.97 5.82
C THR A 70 -16.61 -5.86 6.37
N ASP A 71 -15.41 -5.73 5.84
CA ASP A 71 -14.26 -6.56 6.23
C ASP A 71 -13.57 -6.01 7.49
N TRP A 72 -13.96 -6.55 8.65
CA TRP A 72 -13.41 -6.16 9.95
C TRP A 72 -11.88 -6.29 10.01
N ARG A 73 -11.28 -7.29 9.32
CA ARG A 73 -9.82 -7.51 9.35
C ARG A 73 -9.07 -6.40 8.63
N LEU A 74 -9.66 -5.86 7.55
CA LEU A 74 -9.07 -4.71 6.85
C LEU A 74 -9.14 -3.44 7.69
N HIS A 75 -10.25 -3.21 8.40
CA HIS A 75 -10.40 -2.05 9.30
C HIS A 75 -9.44 -2.13 10.49
N ASP A 76 -9.40 -3.26 11.19
CA ASP A 76 -8.49 -3.46 12.33
C ASP A 76 -7.03 -3.41 11.88
N GLY A 77 -6.73 -4.00 10.72
CA GLY A 77 -5.41 -3.92 10.09
C GLY A 77 -5.00 -2.49 9.76
N PHE A 78 -5.92 -1.67 9.25
CA PHE A 78 -5.68 -0.25 8.96
C PHE A 78 -5.39 0.55 10.23
N ILE A 79 -6.18 0.36 11.29
CA ILE A 79 -5.98 1.06 12.57
C ILE A 79 -4.64 0.65 13.19
N SER A 80 -4.34 -0.65 13.22
CA SER A 80 -3.06 -1.16 13.72
C SER A 80 -1.88 -0.62 12.94
N SER A 81 -1.97 -0.55 11.60
CA SER A 81 -0.96 0.08 10.75
C SER A 81 -0.76 1.57 11.07
N LEU A 82 -1.82 2.32 11.37
CA LEU A 82 -1.74 3.73 11.74
C LEU A 82 -1.04 3.91 13.10
N ILE A 83 -1.42 3.08 14.09
CA ILE A 83 -0.81 3.08 15.43
C ILE A 83 0.68 2.75 15.33
N ILE A 84 1.04 1.71 14.59
CA ILE A 84 2.43 1.31 14.36
C ILE A 84 3.19 2.44 13.65
N GLY A 85 2.63 2.99 12.57
CA GLY A 85 3.25 4.07 11.81
C GLY A 85 3.58 5.29 12.67
N ILE A 86 2.62 5.72 13.51
CA ILE A 86 2.84 6.84 14.44
C ILE A 86 3.89 6.48 15.49
N GLY A 87 3.82 5.28 16.07
CA GLY A 87 4.80 4.81 17.06
C GLY A 87 6.22 4.78 16.49
N VAL A 88 6.38 4.31 15.25
CA VAL A 88 7.67 4.29 14.55
C VAL A 88 8.17 5.71 14.29
N VAL A 89 7.32 6.65 13.87
CA VAL A 89 7.73 8.06 13.68
C VAL A 89 8.25 8.67 14.99
N ILE A 90 7.50 8.45 16.08
CA ILE A 90 7.84 9.00 17.41
C ILE A 90 9.20 8.50 17.89
N LEU A 91 9.60 7.27 17.56
CA LEU A 91 10.88 6.71 17.97
C LEU A 91 12.00 6.97 16.95
N SER A 92 11.76 6.68 15.68
CA SER A 92 12.79 6.69 14.63
C SER A 92 13.31 8.10 14.33
N VAL A 93 12.45 9.12 14.35
CA VAL A 93 12.85 10.50 14.03
C VAL A 93 13.79 11.07 15.10
N PRO A 94 13.47 11.02 16.41
CA PRO A 94 14.39 11.47 17.45
C PRO A 94 15.68 10.66 17.49
N ILE A 95 15.61 9.33 17.31
CA ILE A 95 16.81 8.47 17.31
C ILE A 95 17.73 8.84 16.13
N GLY A 96 17.18 8.98 14.92
CA GLY A 96 17.95 9.37 13.74
C GLY A 96 18.53 10.78 13.86
N LEU A 97 17.77 11.72 14.43
CA LEU A 97 18.24 13.09 14.71
C LEU A 97 19.40 13.08 15.70
N ALA A 98 19.24 12.40 16.84
CA ALA A 98 20.28 12.28 17.86
C ALA A 98 21.55 11.65 17.28
N ALA A 99 21.43 10.56 16.53
CA ALA A 99 22.56 9.92 15.87
C ALA A 99 23.28 10.87 14.88
N SER A 100 22.52 11.68 14.14
CA SER A 100 23.11 12.63 13.18
C SER A 100 23.89 13.77 13.84
N ILE A 101 23.43 14.26 15.00
CA ILE A 101 24.11 15.28 15.79
C ILE A 101 25.35 14.69 16.45
N VAL A 102 25.27 13.46 16.98
CA VAL A 102 26.45 12.78 17.54
C VAL A 102 27.54 12.62 16.47
N LEU A 103 27.16 12.26 15.24
CA LEU A 103 28.13 12.12 14.13
C LEU A 103 28.92 13.41 13.84
N THR A 104 28.37 14.60 14.09
CA THR A 104 29.09 15.87 13.87
C THR A 104 30.07 16.19 15.00
N GLN A 105 29.88 15.60 16.19
CA GLN A 105 30.71 15.82 17.38
C GLN A 105 31.77 14.72 17.59
N VAL A 106 31.59 13.55 16.96
CA VAL A 106 32.53 12.43 17.06
C VAL A 106 33.86 12.76 16.37
N HIS A 107 34.96 12.41 17.03
CA HIS A 107 36.32 12.56 16.51
C HIS A 107 36.48 11.89 15.14
N SER A 108 37.24 12.53 14.23
CA SER A 108 37.43 12.12 12.84
C SER A 108 37.75 10.62 12.65
N ARG A 109 38.59 10.03 13.53
CA ARG A 109 38.96 8.60 13.46
C ARG A 109 37.79 7.64 13.75
N LEU A 110 36.86 8.01 14.62
CA LEU A 110 35.71 7.19 15.02
C LEU A 110 34.47 7.48 14.17
N ARG A 111 34.48 8.58 13.40
CA ARG A 111 33.35 9.02 12.58
C ARG A 111 32.92 7.95 11.58
N THR A 112 33.86 7.29 10.92
CA THR A 112 33.57 6.21 9.97
C THR A 112 32.93 5.00 10.65
N ILE A 113 33.42 4.62 11.85
CA ILE A 113 32.88 3.49 12.60
C ILE A 113 31.45 3.79 13.04
N PHE A 114 31.22 4.97 13.61
CA PHE A 114 29.89 5.39 14.03
C PHE A 114 28.91 5.42 12.84
N TYR A 115 29.30 6.05 11.73
CA TYR A 115 28.50 6.10 10.50
C TYR A 115 28.13 4.70 10.00
N SER A 116 29.10 3.78 9.95
CA SER A 116 28.88 2.39 9.52
C SER A 116 27.91 1.65 10.44
N ILE A 117 28.07 1.79 11.77
CA ILE A 117 27.16 1.17 12.75
C ILE A 117 25.74 1.74 12.62
N SER A 118 25.59 3.05 12.43
CA SER A 118 24.29 3.71 12.27
C SER A 118 23.54 3.28 10.99
N ILE A 119 24.25 2.85 9.95
CA ILE A 119 23.67 2.42 8.67
C ILE A 119 23.47 0.91 8.56
N MET A 120 24.23 0.15 9.33
CA MET A 120 24.18 -1.31 9.37
C MET A 120 22.75 -1.89 9.44
N PRO A 121 21.80 -1.35 10.23
CA PRO A 121 20.44 -1.90 10.32
C PRO A 121 19.70 -2.04 8.99
N VAL A 122 19.91 -1.11 8.05
CA VAL A 122 19.25 -1.12 6.72
C VAL A 122 19.77 -2.24 5.82
N LEU A 123 20.96 -2.77 6.09
CA LEU A 123 21.56 -3.85 5.31
C LEU A 123 20.99 -5.22 5.67
N PHE A 124 20.38 -5.37 6.85
CA PHE A 124 19.80 -6.64 7.26
C PHE A 124 18.43 -6.86 6.58
N PRO A 125 18.16 -8.07 6.06
CA PRO A 125 16.84 -8.44 5.60
C PRO A 125 15.79 -8.25 6.70
N GLY A 126 14.63 -7.68 6.35
CA GLY A 126 13.55 -7.41 7.31
C GLY A 126 13.09 -8.63 8.11
N VAL A 127 13.17 -9.83 7.51
CA VAL A 127 12.88 -11.11 8.17
C VAL A 127 13.78 -11.35 9.38
N ILE A 128 15.09 -11.08 9.24
CA ILE A 128 16.06 -11.26 10.32
C ILE A 128 15.71 -10.29 11.44
N ILE A 129 15.48 -9.01 11.12
CA ILE A 129 15.10 -8.00 12.12
C ILE A 129 13.82 -8.39 12.86
N GLY A 130 12.79 -8.85 12.13
CA GLY A 130 11.50 -9.24 12.71
C GLY A 130 11.64 -10.42 13.68
N ILE A 131 12.24 -11.53 13.22
CA ILE A 131 12.43 -12.72 14.05
C ILE A 131 13.35 -12.42 15.24
N SER A 132 14.47 -11.72 15.03
CA SER A 132 15.39 -11.37 16.11
C SER A 132 14.74 -10.47 17.15
N THR A 133 13.86 -9.54 16.75
CA THR A 133 13.13 -8.68 17.68
C THR A 133 12.18 -9.48 18.56
N VAL A 134 11.39 -10.39 17.97
CA VAL A 134 10.48 -11.26 18.73
C VAL A 134 11.26 -12.15 19.70
N VAL A 135 12.32 -12.81 19.22
CA VAL A 135 13.12 -13.70 20.05
C VAL A 135 13.78 -12.94 21.20
N LEU A 136 14.37 -11.77 20.95
CA LEU A 136 14.99 -10.96 21.98
C LEU A 136 13.98 -10.56 23.07
N TRP A 137 12.83 -10.04 22.66
CA TRP A 137 11.81 -9.57 23.60
C TRP A 137 11.08 -10.68 24.33
N ASP A 138 10.89 -11.85 23.70
CA ASP A 138 10.38 -13.03 24.38
C ASP A 138 11.34 -13.53 25.48
N ARG A 139 12.66 -13.47 25.23
CA ARG A 139 13.67 -13.77 26.26
C ARG A 139 13.64 -12.77 27.40
N ILE A 140 13.55 -11.46 27.10
CA ILE A 140 13.43 -10.41 28.11
C ILE A 140 12.14 -10.58 28.93
N ALA A 141 11.01 -10.85 28.27
CA ALA A 141 9.73 -11.14 28.90
C ALA A 141 9.82 -12.33 29.85
N THR A 142 10.49 -13.41 29.42
CA THR A 142 10.66 -14.62 30.24
C THR A 142 11.54 -14.36 31.47
N ILE A 143 12.60 -13.56 31.34
CA ILE A 143 13.46 -13.17 32.47
C ILE A 143 12.72 -12.23 33.43
N GLY A 144 11.83 -11.38 32.90
CA GLY A 144 11.03 -10.42 33.66
C GLY A 144 9.93 -11.03 34.55
N GLY A 145 9.70 -12.34 34.49
CA GLY A 145 8.66 -13.03 35.25
C GLY A 145 7.24 -12.69 34.76
N GLU A 146 6.24 -12.73 35.65
CA GLU A 146 4.88 -12.27 35.35
C GLU A 146 4.74 -10.78 35.71
N GLY A 147 4.45 -9.94 34.72
CA GLY A 147 4.22 -8.52 34.93
C GLY A 147 4.21 -7.68 33.65
N PHE A 148 4.28 -6.36 33.80
CA PHE A 148 4.21 -5.41 32.67
C PHE A 148 5.23 -5.71 31.55
N ILE A 149 6.43 -6.16 31.90
CA ILE A 149 7.50 -6.47 30.93
C ILE A 149 7.14 -7.69 30.09
N SER A 150 6.50 -8.71 30.68
CA SER A 150 6.08 -9.90 29.94
C SER A 150 4.97 -9.60 28.94
N ASP A 151 4.01 -8.76 29.34
CA ASP A 151 2.90 -8.35 28.48
C ASP A 151 3.40 -7.52 27.30
N LEU A 152 4.34 -6.61 27.56
CA LEU A 152 4.92 -5.75 26.52
C LEU A 152 5.80 -6.55 25.56
N GLY A 153 6.64 -7.46 26.08
CA GLY A 153 7.53 -8.29 25.27
C GLY A 153 6.81 -9.34 24.41
N ARG A 154 5.51 -9.58 24.64
CA ARG A 154 4.65 -10.46 23.83
C ARG A 154 3.60 -9.71 23.02
N ASN A 155 3.61 -8.38 23.04
CA ASN A 155 2.68 -7.55 22.29
C ASN A 155 3.16 -7.32 20.84
N GLY A 156 2.43 -7.84 19.86
CA GLY A 156 2.84 -7.79 18.45
C GLY A 156 2.99 -6.37 17.88
N ILE A 157 2.14 -5.44 18.28
CA ILE A 157 2.22 -4.02 17.90
C ILE A 157 3.52 -3.40 18.41
N PHE A 158 3.83 -3.58 19.69
CA PHE A 158 5.04 -3.05 20.31
C PHE A 158 6.32 -3.61 19.66
N LEU A 159 6.37 -4.93 19.46
CA LEU A 159 7.49 -5.61 18.81
C LEU A 159 7.69 -5.10 17.39
N THR A 160 6.61 -4.88 16.65
CA THR A 160 6.66 -4.33 15.29
C THR A 160 7.19 -2.91 15.28
N ILE A 161 6.75 -2.05 16.21
CA ILE A 161 7.25 -0.67 16.33
C ILE A 161 8.77 -0.68 16.53
N LEU A 162 9.28 -1.52 17.44
CA LEU A 162 10.71 -1.58 17.71
C LEU A 162 11.53 -2.17 16.56
N GLY A 163 11.06 -3.29 15.98
CA GLY A 163 11.72 -3.93 14.86
C GLY A 163 11.83 -2.97 13.66
N GLN A 164 10.75 -2.23 13.37
CA GLN A 164 10.78 -1.24 12.30
C GLN A 164 11.63 -0.01 12.62
N THR A 165 11.58 0.49 13.85
CA THR A 165 12.39 1.64 14.30
C THR A 165 13.88 1.39 14.08
N CYS A 166 14.35 0.16 14.26
CA CYS A 166 15.77 -0.23 14.12
C CYS A 166 16.36 0.22 12.77
N PHE A 167 15.69 -0.04 11.64
CA PHE A 167 16.18 0.34 10.32
C PHE A 167 15.59 1.67 9.81
N ILE A 168 14.38 2.05 10.21
CA ILE A 168 13.77 3.32 9.76
C ILE A 168 14.48 4.53 10.39
N SER A 169 15.04 4.39 11.59
CA SER A 169 15.88 5.42 12.20
C SER A 169 17.13 5.73 11.37
N THR A 170 17.68 4.75 10.64
CA THR A 170 18.78 4.95 9.68
C THR A 170 18.36 5.84 8.50
N TYR A 171 17.14 5.67 7.96
CA TYR A 171 16.65 6.56 6.90
C TYR A 171 16.54 7.99 7.40
N CYS A 172 15.99 8.18 8.61
CA CYS A 172 15.92 9.49 9.25
C CYS A 172 17.32 10.09 9.46
N PHE A 173 18.26 9.29 9.97
CA PHE A 173 19.66 9.65 10.16
C PHE A 173 20.31 10.17 8.87
N LEU A 174 20.15 9.47 7.75
CA LEU A 174 20.73 9.89 6.46
C LEU A 174 20.16 11.24 5.98
N ILE A 175 18.86 11.47 6.16
CA ILE A 175 18.22 12.75 5.82
C ILE A 175 18.80 13.88 6.68
N PHE A 176 18.95 13.65 7.99
CA PHE A 176 19.50 14.65 8.89
C PHE A 176 20.98 14.93 8.63
N VAL A 177 21.79 13.90 8.37
CA VAL A 177 23.20 14.09 8.00
C VAL A 177 23.33 14.95 6.75
N ALA A 178 22.56 14.67 5.70
CA ALA A 178 22.57 15.47 4.48
C ALA A 178 22.16 16.93 4.72
N ARG A 179 21.23 17.17 5.68
CA ARG A 179 20.81 18.52 6.05
C ARG A 179 21.84 19.26 6.89
N LEU A 180 22.46 18.58 7.85
CA LEU A 180 23.50 19.11 8.73
C LEU A 180 24.79 19.44 7.97
N GLN A 181 25.13 18.69 6.91
CA GLN A 181 26.26 19.02 6.02
C GLN A 181 26.15 20.39 5.35
N ARG A 182 24.94 20.94 5.26
CA ARG A 182 24.67 22.28 4.70
C ARG A 182 24.48 23.36 5.77
N PHE A 183 24.58 22.99 7.05
CA PHE A 183 24.43 23.92 8.16
C PHE A 183 25.72 24.73 8.34
N ASP A 184 25.56 26.04 8.48
CA ASP A 184 26.67 26.95 8.73
C ASP A 184 26.91 27.06 10.24
N GLN A 185 28.03 26.50 10.69
CA GLN A 185 28.40 26.46 12.12
C GLN A 185 28.65 27.85 12.71
N THR A 186 28.94 28.86 11.88
CA THR A 186 29.14 30.23 12.37
C THR A 186 27.89 30.82 13.00
N GLN A 187 26.69 30.33 12.65
CA GLN A 187 25.44 30.76 13.27
C GLN A 187 25.34 30.27 14.72
N GLU A 188 25.87 29.08 15.00
CA GLU A 188 25.93 28.51 16.34
C GLU A 188 26.99 29.23 17.19
N GLU A 189 28.19 29.45 16.63
CA GLU A 189 29.27 30.21 17.28
C GLU A 189 28.84 31.63 17.63
N ALA A 190 28.23 32.37 16.69
CA ALA A 190 27.75 33.73 16.92
C ALA A 190 26.68 33.81 18.02
N ALA A 191 25.84 32.79 18.16
CA ALA A 191 24.84 32.76 19.21
C ALA A 191 25.45 32.50 20.59
N LEU A 192 26.46 31.63 20.68
CA LEU A 192 27.22 31.41 21.91
C LEU A 192 27.98 32.68 22.32
N ASP A 193 28.56 33.41 21.35
CA ASP A 193 29.26 34.69 21.59
C ASP A 193 28.32 35.78 22.13
N LEU A 194 27.05 35.76 21.74
CA LEU A 194 26.00 36.65 22.28
C LEU A 194 25.47 36.21 23.65
N GLY A 195 26.07 35.17 24.26
CA GLY A 195 25.71 34.66 25.59
C GLY A 195 24.57 33.64 25.60
N ALA A 196 24.19 33.07 24.46
CA ALA A 196 23.22 31.98 24.44
C ALA A 196 23.80 30.70 25.05
N THR A 197 22.98 29.92 25.75
CA THR A 197 23.38 28.58 26.21
C THR A 197 23.29 27.56 25.07
N GLN A 198 24.02 26.44 25.16
CA GLN A 198 23.95 25.34 24.18
C GLN A 198 22.51 24.84 23.96
N THR A 199 21.71 24.78 25.03
CA THR A 199 20.28 24.43 24.94
C THR A 199 19.47 25.46 24.17
N GLN A 200 19.77 26.75 24.32
CA GLN A 200 19.12 27.81 23.55
C GLN A 200 19.51 27.74 22.08
N VAL A 201 20.79 27.54 21.76
CA VAL A 201 21.25 27.35 20.38
C VAL A 201 20.54 26.15 19.74
N PHE A 202 20.48 25.03 20.45
CA PHE A 202 19.80 23.83 19.98
C PHE A 202 18.33 24.10 19.62
N PHE A 203 17.53 24.65 20.55
CA PHE A 203 16.10 24.84 20.32
C PHE A 203 15.75 26.05 19.45
N LYS A 204 16.58 27.10 19.42
CA LYS A 204 16.28 28.34 18.69
C LYS A 204 16.94 28.44 17.32
N ILE A 205 18.01 27.69 17.07
CA ILE A 205 18.77 27.76 15.83
C ILE A 205 18.75 26.41 15.12
N LEU A 206 19.27 25.37 15.78
CA LEU A 206 19.45 24.06 15.15
C LEU A 206 18.11 23.40 14.81
N ILE A 207 17.18 23.30 15.77
CA ILE A 207 15.87 22.67 15.56
C ILE A 207 15.04 23.38 14.48
N PRO A 208 14.89 24.72 14.49
CA PRO A 208 14.19 25.43 13.41
C PRO A 208 14.83 25.24 12.03
N TYR A 209 16.17 25.22 11.96
CA TYR A 209 16.89 24.93 10.72
C TYR A 209 16.63 23.51 10.20
N LEU A 210 16.54 22.54 11.11
CA LEU A 210 16.26 21.13 10.82
C LEU A 210 14.77 20.83 10.65
N MET A 211 13.85 21.74 11.02
CA MET A 211 12.42 21.49 11.01
C MET A 211 11.87 20.98 9.66
N PRO A 212 12.31 21.49 8.49
CA PRO A 212 11.91 20.92 7.19
C PRO A 212 12.39 19.47 7.00
N ALA A 213 13.58 19.15 7.50
CA ALA A 213 14.12 17.79 7.48
C ALA A 213 13.40 16.89 8.49
N ILE A 214 13.03 17.40 9.68
CA ILE A 214 12.24 16.65 10.68
C ILE A 214 10.88 16.28 10.09
N ALA A 215 10.19 17.24 9.46
CA ALA A 215 8.91 17.00 8.80
C ALA A 215 9.05 15.98 7.65
N SER A 216 10.09 16.10 6.83
CA SER A 216 10.35 15.16 5.72
C SER A 216 10.65 13.75 6.23
N SER A 217 11.50 13.63 7.27
CA SER A 217 11.84 12.36 7.92
C SER A 217 10.63 11.72 8.57
N ALA A 218 9.75 12.49 9.22
CA ALA A 218 8.52 11.97 9.82
C ALA A 218 7.57 11.38 8.77
N VAL A 219 7.38 12.07 7.63
CA VAL A 219 6.56 11.54 6.53
C VAL A 219 7.19 10.28 5.93
N ILE A 220 8.50 10.28 5.69
CA ILE A 220 9.21 9.12 5.14
C ILE A 220 9.16 7.93 6.11
N ALA A 221 9.38 8.16 7.40
CA ALA A 221 9.30 7.13 8.43
C ALA A 221 7.89 6.53 8.53
N PHE A 222 6.86 7.38 8.48
CA PHE A 222 5.46 6.93 8.47
C PHE A 222 5.16 6.06 7.25
N LEU A 223 5.53 6.54 6.05
CA LEU A 223 5.26 5.82 4.80
C LEU A 223 6.02 4.47 4.76
N ALA A 224 7.30 4.48 5.11
CA ALA A 224 8.13 3.28 5.15
C ALA A 224 7.63 2.25 6.18
N SER A 225 7.01 2.71 7.27
CA SER A 225 6.38 1.86 8.27
C SER A 225 5.03 1.30 7.79
N PHE A 226 4.18 2.17 7.25
CA PHE A 226 2.82 1.85 6.82
C PHE A 226 2.81 0.81 5.69
N GLU A 227 3.78 0.88 4.76
CA GLU A 227 3.91 -0.09 3.66
C GLU A 227 4.77 -1.32 4.02
N ASN A 228 5.28 -1.41 5.25
CA ASN A 228 6.19 -2.49 5.61
C ASN A 228 5.45 -3.82 5.78
N TYR A 229 5.76 -4.77 4.91
CA TYR A 229 5.37 -6.17 5.05
C TYR A 229 6.50 -7.05 5.59
N ASN A 230 7.73 -6.82 5.08
CA ASN A 230 8.86 -7.74 5.23
C ASN A 230 9.29 -7.97 6.68
N THR A 231 9.28 -6.93 7.52
CA THR A 231 9.61 -7.06 8.96
C THR A 231 8.34 -7.41 9.74
N THR A 232 7.24 -6.72 9.43
CA THR A 232 5.95 -6.81 10.12
C THR A 232 5.41 -8.22 10.20
N VAL A 233 5.45 -8.99 9.10
CA VAL A 233 4.87 -10.35 9.09
C VAL A 233 5.55 -11.29 10.10
N PHE A 234 6.79 -11.00 10.49
CA PHE A 234 7.53 -11.79 11.48
C PHE A 234 7.46 -11.21 12.89
N SER A 235 7.07 -9.93 13.06
CA SER A 235 7.03 -9.25 14.37
C SER A 235 5.62 -9.07 14.95
N ILE A 236 4.59 -9.08 14.11
CA ILE A 236 3.21 -8.73 14.50
C ILE A 236 2.47 -9.83 15.29
N LEU A 237 3.02 -11.06 15.29
CA LEU A 237 2.49 -12.20 16.03
C LEU A 237 1.01 -12.50 15.72
N SER A 238 0.09 -12.39 16.70
CA SER A 238 -1.36 -12.62 16.52
C SER A 238 -2.10 -11.41 15.94
N ASP A 239 -1.53 -10.22 16.03
CA ASP A 239 -2.13 -8.98 15.54
C ASP A 239 -2.04 -8.90 14.01
N GLN A 240 -2.77 -7.95 13.44
CA GLN A 240 -2.88 -7.79 12.00
C GLN A 240 -2.62 -6.34 11.60
N THR A 241 -1.90 -6.17 10.51
CA THR A 241 -1.69 -4.87 9.85
C THR A 241 -2.31 -4.91 8.48
N LEU A 242 -2.52 -3.74 7.87
CA LEU A 242 -3.09 -3.67 6.54
C LEU A 242 -2.28 -4.50 5.53
N THR A 243 -0.95 -4.42 5.58
CA THR A 243 -0.06 -5.15 4.67
C THR A 243 -0.11 -6.67 4.90
N THR A 244 -0.16 -7.13 6.15
CA THR A 244 -0.23 -8.57 6.45
C THR A 244 -1.59 -9.16 6.10
N VAL A 245 -2.69 -8.40 6.27
CA VAL A 245 -4.03 -8.82 5.85
C VAL A 245 -4.14 -8.91 4.34
N ILE A 246 -3.66 -7.90 3.60
CA ILE A 246 -3.63 -7.93 2.13
C ILE A 246 -2.81 -9.13 1.66
N ALA A 247 -1.60 -9.33 2.19
CA ALA A 247 -0.74 -10.45 1.80
C ALA A 247 -1.38 -11.81 2.10
N SER A 248 -2.05 -11.95 3.25
CA SER A 248 -2.79 -13.16 3.60
C SER A 248 -3.92 -13.44 2.60
N LYS A 249 -4.71 -12.42 2.24
CA LYS A 249 -5.77 -12.56 1.25
C LYS A 249 -5.25 -12.86 -0.16
N VAL A 250 -4.10 -12.31 -0.55
CA VAL A 250 -3.49 -12.65 -1.85
C VAL A 250 -3.05 -14.12 -1.88
N ARG A 251 -2.50 -14.64 -0.77
CA ARG A 251 -2.06 -16.05 -0.68
C ARG A 251 -3.22 -17.05 -0.61
N LEU A 252 -4.31 -16.70 0.07
CA LEU A 252 -5.48 -17.58 0.26
C LEU A 252 -6.46 -17.57 -0.92
N GLY A 253 -6.23 -16.74 -1.94
CA GLY A 253 -7.13 -16.55 -3.08
C GLY A 253 -7.62 -15.10 -3.12
N ILE A 254 -7.27 -14.38 -4.18
CA ILE A 254 -7.47 -12.94 -4.25
C ILE A 254 -8.96 -12.60 -4.22
N SER A 255 -9.40 -11.99 -3.11
CA SER A 255 -10.71 -11.33 -3.06
C SER A 255 -10.66 -10.03 -3.89
N PRO A 256 -11.62 -9.78 -4.79
CA PRO A 256 -11.73 -8.51 -5.52
C PRO A 256 -11.97 -7.29 -4.60
N ALA A 257 -12.26 -7.50 -3.32
CA ALA A 257 -12.18 -6.44 -2.30
C ALA A 257 -10.79 -5.79 -2.21
N ILE A 258 -9.71 -6.53 -2.52
CA ILE A 258 -8.34 -5.96 -2.59
C ILE A 258 -8.21 -5.02 -3.78
N SER A 259 -8.81 -5.33 -4.92
CA SER A 259 -8.86 -4.44 -6.09
C SER A 259 -9.62 -3.15 -5.77
N ALA A 260 -10.74 -3.25 -5.04
CA ALA A 260 -11.47 -2.09 -4.54
C ALA A 260 -10.64 -1.24 -3.58
N LEU A 261 -9.93 -1.86 -2.63
CA LEU A 261 -9.00 -1.17 -1.73
C LEU A 261 -7.89 -0.45 -2.51
N ALA A 262 -7.28 -1.12 -3.49
CA ALA A 262 -6.24 -0.54 -4.33
C ALA A 262 -6.75 0.70 -5.07
N LEU A 263 -7.95 0.65 -5.66
CA LEU A 263 -8.58 1.80 -6.30
C LEU A 263 -8.77 2.96 -5.31
N VAL A 264 -9.28 2.68 -4.10
CA VAL A 264 -9.48 3.72 -3.07
C VAL A 264 -8.16 4.38 -2.69
N ILE A 265 -7.11 3.61 -2.48
CA ILE A 265 -5.76 4.14 -2.16
C ILE A 265 -5.21 4.97 -3.33
N ILE A 266 -5.38 4.51 -4.59
CA ILE A 266 -4.96 5.26 -5.78
C ILE A 266 -5.72 6.59 -5.88
N LEU A 267 -7.04 6.58 -5.70
CA LEU A 267 -7.83 7.81 -5.75
C LEU A 267 -7.44 8.78 -4.63
N LEU A 268 -7.25 8.28 -3.41
CA LEU A 268 -6.81 9.07 -2.26
C LEU A 268 -5.45 9.72 -2.55
N THR A 269 -4.47 8.94 -3.01
CA THR A 269 -3.12 9.45 -3.32
C THR A 269 -3.12 10.46 -4.46
N LEU A 270 -3.92 10.24 -5.51
CA LEU A 270 -4.10 11.21 -6.60
C LEU A 270 -4.74 12.51 -6.09
N ILE A 271 -5.79 12.43 -5.27
CA ILE A 271 -6.45 13.61 -4.68
C ILE A 271 -5.45 14.40 -3.82
N LEU A 272 -4.68 13.73 -2.97
CA LEU A 272 -3.67 14.36 -2.13
C LEU A 272 -2.54 14.97 -2.95
N ALA A 273 -2.05 14.29 -3.98
CA ALA A 273 -1.01 14.81 -4.88
C ALA A 273 -1.48 16.04 -5.66
N ILE A 274 -2.70 16.00 -6.19
CA ILE A 274 -3.31 17.15 -6.88
C ILE A 274 -3.53 18.31 -5.91
N ALA A 275 -4.03 18.05 -4.70
CA ALA A 275 -4.22 19.07 -3.67
C ALA A 275 -2.88 19.72 -3.29
N TYR A 276 -1.84 18.92 -3.03
CA TYR A 276 -0.49 19.39 -2.73
C TYR A 276 0.07 20.27 -3.86
N GLU A 277 -0.03 19.82 -5.12
CA GLU A 277 0.46 20.58 -6.27
C GLU A 277 -0.32 21.89 -6.48
N VAL A 278 -1.64 21.89 -6.22
CA VAL A 278 -2.46 23.11 -6.27
C VAL A 278 -2.05 24.09 -5.17
N ILE A 279 -1.79 23.63 -3.95
CA ILE A 279 -1.34 24.46 -2.83
C ILE A 279 0.05 25.03 -3.14
N ARG A 280 1.00 24.18 -3.54
CA ARG A 280 2.36 24.58 -3.92
C ARG A 280 2.38 25.65 -5.01
N ARG A 281 1.61 25.45 -6.10
CA ARG A 281 1.51 26.44 -7.19
C ARG A 281 0.92 27.77 -6.72
N ARG A 282 0.03 27.76 -5.73
CA ARG A 282 -0.53 28.99 -5.15
C ARG A 282 0.52 29.70 -4.30
N GLU A 283 1.34 28.97 -3.54
CA GLU A 283 2.43 29.55 -2.76
C GLU A 283 3.53 30.13 -3.63
N ASP A 284 3.95 29.42 -4.67
CA ASP A 284 5.00 29.89 -5.59
C ASP A 284 4.56 31.18 -6.30
N LYS A 285 3.29 31.26 -6.74
CA LYS A 285 2.73 32.50 -7.28
C LYS A 285 2.71 33.64 -6.27
N LYS A 286 2.33 33.39 -5.01
CA LYS A 286 2.35 34.42 -3.95
C LYS A 286 3.77 34.90 -3.65
N LYS A 287 4.76 34.01 -3.66
CA LYS A 287 6.18 34.37 -3.48
C LYS A 287 6.68 35.23 -4.64
N GLU A 288 6.37 34.84 -5.88
CA GLU A 288 6.71 35.61 -7.08
C GLU A 288 6.04 37.00 -7.07
N GLU A 289 4.75 37.09 -6.73
CA GLU A 289 4.04 38.37 -6.59
C GLU A 289 4.64 39.26 -5.49
N ARG A 290 5.01 38.69 -4.34
CA ARG A 290 5.66 39.42 -3.25
C ARG A 290 7.04 39.92 -3.66
N GLN A 291 7.84 39.09 -4.32
CA GLN A 291 9.17 39.46 -4.81
C GLN A 291 9.09 40.56 -5.86
N ASN A 292 8.17 40.45 -6.82
CA ASN A 292 7.96 41.48 -7.84
C ASN A 292 7.47 42.80 -7.24
N ARG A 293 6.66 42.75 -6.16
CA ARG A 293 6.25 43.96 -5.42
C ARG A 293 7.44 44.65 -4.75
N LEU A 294 8.28 43.88 -4.06
CA LEU A 294 9.49 44.42 -3.41
C LEU A 294 10.45 45.02 -4.44
N LEU A 295 10.68 44.33 -5.56
CA LEU A 295 11.51 44.84 -6.65
C LEU A 295 10.91 46.10 -7.30
N PHE A 296 9.59 46.19 -7.41
CA PHE A 296 8.92 47.39 -7.93
C PHE A 296 9.09 48.59 -6.99
N GLU A 297 8.94 48.40 -5.69
CA GLU A 297 9.18 49.45 -4.68
C GLU A 297 10.62 49.97 -4.75
N GLU A 298 11.59 49.10 -5.06
CA GLU A 298 13.00 49.46 -5.16
C GLU A 298 13.38 50.11 -6.51
N THR A 299 12.80 49.65 -7.62
CA THR A 299 13.19 50.08 -8.98
C THR A 299 12.27 51.10 -9.63
N ASN A 300 11.05 51.30 -9.13
CA ASN A 300 9.98 52.06 -9.80
C ASN A 300 9.72 51.63 -11.26
N ASP A 301 10.12 50.40 -11.64
CA ASP A 301 9.97 49.91 -13.01
C ASP A 301 8.53 49.44 -13.28
N SER A 302 7.79 50.23 -14.06
CA SER A 302 6.41 49.94 -14.44
C SER A 302 6.22 48.61 -15.17
N ARG A 303 7.28 47.99 -15.71
CA ARG A 303 7.24 46.65 -16.32
C ARG A 303 6.90 45.53 -15.35
N LEU A 304 7.14 45.73 -14.05
CA LEU A 304 6.81 44.75 -13.01
C LEU A 304 5.31 44.75 -12.65
N LYS A 305 4.56 45.79 -13.06
CA LYS A 305 3.10 45.85 -12.94
C LYS A 305 2.45 45.05 -14.06
N LYS A 306 2.53 43.72 -13.97
CA LYS A 306 1.86 42.83 -14.93
C LYS A 306 0.35 42.90 -14.69
N ASP A 307 -0.35 43.63 -15.55
CA ASP A 307 -1.81 43.73 -15.54
C ASP A 307 -2.39 42.35 -15.88
N ASN A 308 -2.67 41.59 -14.82
CA ASN A 308 -3.00 40.18 -14.91
C ASN A 308 -4.47 40.08 -15.37
N LYS A 309 -4.72 40.30 -16.68
CA LYS A 309 -6.00 39.94 -17.30
C LYS A 309 -6.21 38.46 -17.01
N LYS A 310 -7.11 38.17 -16.07
CA LYS A 310 -7.50 36.81 -15.69
C LYS A 310 -8.22 36.16 -16.88
N THR A 311 -7.48 35.75 -17.90
CA THR A 311 -7.99 34.83 -18.90
C THR A 311 -8.18 33.50 -18.19
N PHE A 312 -9.42 33.07 -18.01
CA PHE A 312 -9.78 31.78 -17.45
C PHE A 312 -9.31 30.68 -18.42
N LYS A 313 -8.03 30.31 -18.35
CA LYS A 313 -7.51 29.12 -19.02
C LYS A 313 -7.71 27.96 -18.07
N LEU A 314 -8.55 26.99 -18.45
CA LEU A 314 -8.62 25.73 -17.71
C LEU A 314 -7.19 25.17 -17.57
N PRO A 315 -6.70 24.91 -16.36
CA PRO A 315 -5.45 24.19 -16.16
C PRO A 315 -5.50 22.88 -16.95
N ARG A 316 -4.40 22.52 -17.62
CA ARG A 316 -4.31 21.26 -18.39
C ARG A 316 -4.70 20.03 -17.56
N SER A 317 -4.50 20.06 -16.24
CA SER A 317 -4.95 19.04 -15.30
C SER A 317 -6.47 18.92 -15.20
N ILE A 318 -7.22 20.03 -15.21
CA ILE A 318 -8.70 20.01 -15.18
C ILE A 318 -9.24 19.48 -16.51
N PHE A 319 -8.60 19.83 -17.63
CA PHE A 319 -8.97 19.29 -18.94
C PHE A 319 -8.79 17.76 -19.02
N LEU A 320 -7.67 17.24 -18.52
CA LEU A 320 -7.43 15.80 -18.41
C LEU A 320 -8.47 15.11 -17.51
N PHE A 321 -8.81 15.72 -16.37
CA PHE A 321 -9.82 15.18 -15.46
C PHE A 321 -11.21 15.14 -16.10
N LEU A 322 -11.61 16.21 -16.80
CA LEU A 322 -12.85 16.25 -17.57
C LEU A 322 -12.86 15.22 -18.69
N LEU A 323 -11.74 15.02 -19.40
CA LEU A 323 -11.61 13.99 -20.43
C LEU A 323 -11.81 12.58 -19.86
N ILE A 324 -11.24 12.29 -18.69
CA ILE A 324 -11.44 11.01 -17.99
C ILE A 324 -12.91 10.82 -17.60
N ILE A 325 -13.58 11.86 -17.09
CA ILE A 325 -15.01 11.81 -16.76
C ILE A 325 -15.86 11.52 -17.99
N VAL A 326 -15.57 12.18 -19.11
CA VAL A 326 -16.30 11.97 -20.38
C VAL A 326 -16.10 10.55 -20.91
N LEU A 327 -14.86 10.05 -20.91
CA LEU A 327 -14.56 8.67 -21.32
C LEU A 327 -15.21 7.63 -20.39
N GLY A 328 -15.19 7.87 -19.08
CA GLY A 328 -15.86 7.03 -18.09
C GLY A 328 -17.37 7.01 -18.25
N GLY A 329 -17.99 8.16 -18.50
CA GLY A 329 -19.42 8.29 -18.77
C GLY A 329 -19.84 7.56 -20.05
N PHE A 330 -19.02 7.62 -21.10
CA PHE A 330 -19.26 6.85 -22.33
C PHE A 330 -19.18 5.34 -22.08
N GLY A 331 -18.18 4.87 -21.33
CA GLY A 331 -18.03 3.45 -20.97
C GLY A 331 -19.20 2.91 -20.14
N LEU A 332 -19.66 3.68 -19.15
CA LEU A 332 -20.84 3.33 -18.34
C LEU A 332 -22.13 3.26 -19.17
N ASN A 333 -22.32 4.19 -20.12
CA ASN A 333 -23.47 4.18 -21.03
C ASN A 333 -23.49 2.93 -21.91
N GLU A 334 -22.32 2.51 -22.42
CA GLU A 334 -22.22 1.31 -23.25
C GLU A 334 -22.47 0.02 -22.45
N LEU A 335 -21.99 -0.04 -21.20
CA LEU A 335 -22.28 -1.15 -20.28
C LEU A 335 -23.76 -1.25 -19.92
N ALA A 336 -24.42 -0.11 -19.71
CA ALA A 336 -25.85 -0.06 -19.42
C ALA A 336 -26.69 -0.56 -20.60
N LYS A 337 -26.34 -0.17 -21.84
CA LYS A 337 -27.02 -0.65 -23.06
C LYS A 337 -26.91 -2.16 -23.25
N ASN A 338 -25.78 -2.74 -22.88
CA ASN A 338 -25.53 -4.19 -23.00
C ASN A 338 -26.11 -5.00 -21.83
N GLY A 339 -26.85 -4.38 -20.90
CA GLY A 339 -27.42 -5.07 -19.74
C GLY A 339 -26.38 -5.57 -18.73
N LEU A 340 -25.12 -5.12 -18.84
CA LEU A 340 -24.00 -5.56 -18.00
C LEU A 340 -23.88 -4.74 -16.70
N TYR A 341 -25.00 -4.25 -16.17
CA TYR A 341 -25.04 -3.36 -15.02
C TYR A 341 -26.21 -3.71 -14.08
N GLY A 342 -25.97 -3.60 -12.76
CA GLY A 342 -27.02 -3.71 -11.74
C GLY A 342 -27.17 -5.10 -11.10
N ASN A 343 -28.03 -5.16 -10.08
CA ASN A 343 -28.22 -6.36 -9.25
C ASN A 343 -28.84 -7.53 -10.03
N GLU A 344 -29.62 -7.25 -11.07
CA GLU A 344 -30.22 -8.29 -11.91
C GLU A 344 -29.15 -9.01 -12.75
N CYS A 345 -28.23 -8.27 -13.37
CA CYS A 345 -27.09 -8.84 -14.08
C CYS A 345 -26.27 -9.72 -13.13
N VAL A 346 -25.96 -9.22 -11.94
CA VAL A 346 -25.20 -9.95 -10.92
C VAL A 346 -25.87 -11.28 -10.56
N LYS A 347 -27.18 -11.25 -10.30
CA LYS A 347 -27.95 -12.47 -9.99
C LYS A 347 -27.97 -13.43 -11.17
N ALA A 348 -28.14 -12.93 -12.40
CA ALA A 348 -28.13 -13.75 -13.62
C ALA A 348 -26.77 -14.40 -13.89
N ALA A 349 -25.67 -13.68 -13.64
CA ALA A 349 -24.32 -14.21 -13.76
C ALA A 349 -24.05 -15.30 -12.72
N GLU A 350 -24.53 -15.12 -11.49
CA GLU A 350 -24.42 -16.12 -10.43
C GLU A 350 -25.25 -17.38 -10.73
N THR A 351 -26.49 -17.23 -11.18
CA THR A 351 -27.32 -18.40 -11.54
C THR A 351 -26.73 -19.16 -12.71
N ALA A 352 -26.22 -18.48 -13.73
CA ALA A 352 -25.57 -19.10 -14.89
C ALA A 352 -24.28 -19.86 -14.52
N LYS A 353 -23.49 -19.35 -13.56
CA LYS A 353 -22.31 -20.07 -13.06
C LYS A 353 -22.68 -21.26 -12.19
N LYS A 354 -23.68 -21.11 -11.32
CA LYS A 354 -24.23 -22.19 -10.50
C LYS A 354 -24.77 -23.34 -11.37
N SER A 355 -25.48 -23.03 -12.45
CA SER A 355 -25.99 -24.06 -13.37
C SER A 355 -24.87 -24.80 -14.08
N LYS A 356 -23.88 -24.08 -14.64
CA LYS A 356 -22.70 -24.70 -15.27
C LYS A 356 -21.93 -25.62 -14.33
N PHE A 357 -21.76 -25.21 -13.08
CA PHE A 357 -21.12 -26.04 -12.07
C PHE A 357 -21.94 -27.30 -11.77
N SER A 358 -23.26 -27.17 -11.66
CA SER A 358 -24.17 -28.31 -11.48
C SER A 358 -24.16 -29.27 -12.68
N ASP A 359 -24.08 -28.76 -13.90
CA ASP A 359 -24.00 -29.57 -15.12
C ASP A 359 -22.67 -30.32 -15.19
N GLN A 360 -21.58 -29.66 -14.79
CA GLN A 360 -20.25 -30.28 -14.71
C GLN A 360 -20.20 -31.38 -13.65
N LEU A 361 -20.82 -31.18 -12.48
CA LEU A 361 -20.99 -32.20 -11.44
C LEU A 361 -21.79 -33.41 -11.96
N LYS A 362 -22.89 -33.18 -12.67
CA LYS A 362 -23.69 -34.25 -13.28
C LYS A 362 -22.89 -35.03 -14.33
N LEU A 363 -22.11 -34.35 -15.16
CA LEU A 363 -21.22 -35.00 -16.13
C LEU A 363 -20.14 -35.85 -15.44
N LEU A 364 -19.55 -35.36 -14.34
CA LEU A 364 -18.59 -36.13 -13.55
C LEU A 364 -19.25 -37.37 -12.94
N GLN A 365 -20.46 -37.23 -12.38
CA GLN A 365 -21.19 -38.35 -11.80
C GLN A 365 -21.61 -39.37 -12.86
N GLN A 366 -22.03 -38.90 -14.04
CA GLN A 366 -22.33 -39.75 -15.19
C GLN A 366 -21.07 -40.51 -15.65
N ASN A 367 -19.93 -39.83 -15.77
CA ASN A 367 -18.66 -40.47 -16.12
C ASN A 367 -18.27 -41.54 -15.10
N VAL A 368 -18.38 -41.26 -13.80
CA VAL A 368 -18.14 -42.24 -12.73
C VAL A 368 -19.07 -43.45 -12.88
N ASN A 369 -20.37 -43.23 -13.14
CA ASN A 369 -21.34 -44.31 -13.32
C ASN A 369 -21.13 -45.12 -14.61
N THR A 370 -20.51 -44.55 -15.64
CA THR A 370 -20.15 -45.26 -16.89
C THR A 370 -18.83 -46.01 -16.82
N VAL A 371 -18.01 -45.78 -15.78
CA VAL A 371 -16.83 -46.59 -15.51
C VAL A 371 -17.30 -47.89 -14.85
N ASP A 372 -17.48 -48.93 -15.67
CA ASP A 372 -17.74 -50.28 -15.18
C ASP A 372 -16.62 -50.71 -14.21
N GLU A 373 -16.99 -51.31 -13.07
CA GLU A 373 -16.06 -51.90 -12.09
C GLU A 373 -15.08 -52.91 -12.72
N ASN A 374 -15.42 -53.45 -13.90
CA ASN A 374 -14.56 -54.38 -14.63
C ASN A 374 -13.42 -53.70 -15.40
N THR A 375 -13.53 -52.40 -15.71
CA THR A 375 -12.46 -51.61 -16.39
C THR A 375 -11.38 -51.13 -15.43
N LEU A 376 -11.70 -51.02 -14.13
CA LEU A 376 -10.76 -50.63 -13.07
C LEU A 376 -9.94 -51.81 -12.51
N LYS A 377 -10.17 -53.04 -13.00
CA LYS A 377 -9.43 -54.25 -12.58
C LYS A 377 -8.16 -54.53 -13.40
N GLY A 378 -7.82 -53.64 -14.35
CA GLY A 378 -6.82 -53.90 -15.41
C GLY A 378 -5.49 -53.16 -15.31
N GLY A 379 -5.11 -52.60 -14.16
CA GLY A 379 -3.82 -51.92 -14.00
C GLY A 379 -3.15 -52.28 -12.69
N THR A 380 -1.82 -52.46 -12.71
CA THR A 380 -0.96 -52.77 -11.55
C THR A 380 -0.88 -51.65 -10.49
N LEU A 381 -1.80 -50.70 -10.50
CA LEU A 381 -1.94 -49.64 -9.50
C LEU A 381 -3.30 -49.88 -8.83
N GLY A 382 -3.25 -50.21 -7.54
CA GLY A 382 -4.33 -50.77 -6.73
C GLY A 382 -5.73 -50.23 -7.00
N GLY A 383 -6.68 -51.17 -7.08
CA GLY A 383 -8.10 -50.87 -7.18
C GLY A 383 -8.64 -50.16 -5.92
N THR A 384 -9.88 -49.67 -6.03
CA THR A 384 -10.62 -48.86 -5.05
C THR A 384 -10.68 -49.42 -3.62
N ASN A 385 -10.40 -50.71 -3.42
CA ASN A 385 -10.39 -51.36 -2.11
C ASN A 385 -9.17 -51.01 -1.24
N ASP A 386 -8.03 -50.61 -1.83
CA ASP A 386 -6.81 -50.35 -1.05
C ASP A 386 -6.86 -49.02 -0.27
N TYR A 387 -7.78 -48.12 -0.63
CA TYR A 387 -7.93 -46.79 -0.01
C TYR A 387 -9.27 -46.58 0.70
N ASN A 388 -9.98 -47.66 1.05
CA ASN A 388 -11.20 -47.60 1.87
C ASN A 388 -12.28 -46.63 1.31
N ASN A 389 -12.41 -46.54 -0.01
CA ASN A 389 -13.31 -45.60 -0.70
C ASN A 389 -13.11 -44.10 -0.37
N ILE A 390 -11.98 -43.68 0.21
CA ILE A 390 -11.71 -42.27 0.54
C ILE A 390 -11.78 -41.34 -0.68
N PHE A 391 -11.35 -41.81 -1.86
CA PHE A 391 -11.34 -41.03 -3.11
C PHE A 391 -12.41 -41.48 -4.12
N ALA A 392 -13.20 -42.50 -3.78
CA ALA A 392 -14.16 -43.14 -4.67
C ALA A 392 -15.53 -43.35 -4.00
N ASP A 393 -15.84 -42.63 -2.91
CA ASP A 393 -17.18 -42.68 -2.30
C ASP A 393 -18.20 -42.11 -3.31
N PRO A 394 -19.13 -42.93 -3.83
CA PRO A 394 -20.14 -42.49 -4.80
C PRO A 394 -21.13 -41.47 -4.20
N ASN A 395 -21.07 -41.22 -2.89
CA ASN A 395 -21.90 -40.24 -2.19
C ASN A 395 -21.13 -38.97 -1.79
N LEU A 396 -19.83 -38.83 -2.10
CA LEU A 396 -19.00 -37.69 -1.69
C LEU A 396 -19.59 -36.34 -2.13
N PHE A 397 -20.23 -36.31 -3.30
CA PHE A 397 -20.80 -35.09 -3.88
C PHE A 397 -22.32 -34.94 -3.68
N LYS A 398 -23.01 -35.95 -3.14
CA LYS A 398 -24.46 -35.88 -2.89
C LYS A 398 -24.82 -34.83 -1.84
N ASN A 399 -23.90 -34.57 -0.90
CA ASN A 399 -24.09 -33.67 0.23
C ASN A 399 -23.18 -32.43 0.18
N PHE A 400 -22.56 -32.13 -0.97
CA PHE A 400 -21.83 -30.86 -1.15
C PHE A 400 -22.85 -29.71 -1.23
N GLY A 401 -23.17 -29.17 -0.05
CA GLY A 401 -24.36 -28.35 0.20
C GLY A 401 -24.41 -27.04 -0.57
N GLY A 402 -25.63 -26.67 -0.96
CA GLY A 402 -25.98 -25.33 -1.44
C GLY A 402 -26.82 -25.26 -2.72
N PHE A 403 -27.05 -26.41 -3.38
CA PHE A 403 -27.71 -26.47 -4.69
C PHE A 403 -29.06 -27.19 -4.70
N ASP A 404 -29.68 -27.44 -3.53
CA ASP A 404 -31.06 -27.90 -3.48
C ASP A 404 -31.98 -26.83 -4.07
N ASN A 405 -32.23 -26.95 -5.37
CA ASN A 405 -33.36 -26.33 -6.02
C ASN A 405 -34.59 -26.86 -5.29
N LYS A 406 -35.24 -25.98 -4.54
CA LYS A 406 -36.65 -26.14 -4.18
C LYS A 406 -37.49 -26.17 -5.45
N THR A 407 -37.50 -27.32 -6.10
CA THR A 407 -38.49 -27.72 -7.09
C THR A 407 -38.58 -29.22 -7.02
N GLU A 408 -39.44 -29.72 -6.14
CA GLU A 408 -40.34 -30.82 -6.45
C GLU A 408 -41.45 -30.87 -5.39
N LYS A 409 -42.60 -31.38 -5.84
CA LYS A 409 -43.98 -31.12 -5.38
C LYS A 409 -44.34 -31.70 -4.03
#